data_AF-A0A5N7MNL8-F1
#
_entry.id   AF-A0A5N7MNL8-F1
#
_cell.length_a   1.000
_cell.length_b   1.000
_cell.length_c   1.000
_cell.angle_alpha   90.00
_cell.angle_beta   90.00
_cell.angle_gamma   90.00
#
_symmetry.space_group_name_H-M   'P 1'
#
loop_
_entity.id
_entity.type
_entity.pdbx_description
1 polymer ?
#
loop_
_entity_poly.entity_id
_entity_poly.type
_entity_poly.pdbx_seq_one_letter_code
_entity_poly.pdbx_strand_id
1 'polypeptide(L)' 'MKPDHVELVAQAFYAAEYSGDWDDAPEILQQQFRDLARTAISLLHRQVSHCRSSLTPAKVLEAAHDENSVQLPS' A
#
# COMPACT_ATOMS: atom_id res chain seq x y z
N MET A 1 -16.99 -16.80 -8.41
CA MET A 1 -15.73 -16.12 -8.80
C MET A 1 -15.59 -14.88 -7.94
N LYS A 2 -14.42 -14.59 -7.37
CA LYS A 2 -14.19 -13.30 -6.71
C LYS A 2 -14.13 -12.22 -7.80
N PRO A 3 -14.79 -11.07 -7.64
CA PRO A 3 -14.70 -10.00 -8.63
C PRO A 3 -13.25 -9.53 -8.74
N ASP A 4 -12.80 -9.30 -9.97
CA ASP A 4 -11.47 -8.75 -10.24
C ASP A 4 -11.39 -7.35 -9.61
N HIS A 5 -10.45 -7.15 -8.69
CA HIS A 5 -10.27 -5.86 -8.02
C HIS A 5 -9.94 -4.74 -9.01
N VAL A 6 -9.30 -5.07 -10.14
CA VAL A 6 -9.04 -4.10 -11.21
C VAL A 6 -10.35 -3.59 -11.79
N GLU A 7 -11.32 -4.48 -12.03
CA GLU A 7 -12.61 -4.13 -12.63
C GLU A 7 -13.42 -3.24 -11.68
N LEU A 8 -13.46 -3.58 -10.38
CA LEU A 8 -14.18 -2.77 -9.38
C LEU A 8 -13.59 -1.36 -9.25
N VAL A 9 -12.26 -1.24 -9.24
CA VAL A 9 -11.60 0.07 -9.15
C VAL A 9 -11.78 0.86 -10.45
N ALA A 10 -11.71 0.20 -11.60
CA ALA A 10 -11.95 0.82 -12.90
C ALA A 10 -13.38 1.38 -13.00
N GLN A 11 -14.39 0.60 -12.60
CA GLN A 11 -15.79 1.00 -12.52
C GLN A 11 -15.98 2.19 -11.57
N ALA A 12 -15.35 2.16 -10.40
CA ALA A 12 -15.43 3.26 -9.44
C ALA A 12 -14.81 4.56 -9.98
N PHE A 13 -13.68 4.47 -10.67
CA PHE A 13 -13.05 5.62 -11.33
C PHE A 13 -13.92 6.16 -12.47
N TYR A 14 -14.47 5.27 -13.30
CA TYR A 14 -15.37 5.67 -14.37
C TYR A 14 -16.62 6.38 -13.84
N ALA A 15 -17.29 5.81 -12.83
CA ALA A 15 -18.49 6.38 -12.23
C ALA A 15 -18.24 7.73 -11.52
N ALA A 16 -17.00 8.04 -11.16
CA ALA A 16 -16.63 9.34 -10.60
C ALA A 16 -16.53 10.44 -11.67
N GLU A 17 -16.19 10.07 -12.91
CA GLU A 17 -15.97 11.01 -14.01
C GLU A 17 -17.14 11.07 -14.99
N TYR A 18 -17.89 9.97 -15.11
CA TYR A 18 -18.98 9.80 -16.06
C TYR A 18 -20.25 9.36 -15.33
N SER A 19 -21.39 9.87 -15.80
CA SER A 19 -22.73 9.50 -15.33
C SER A 19 -23.37 8.35 -16.13
N GLY A 20 -22.62 7.75 -17.07
CA GLY A 20 -23.07 6.62 -17.90
C GLY A 20 -22.88 5.27 -17.23
N ASP A 21 -23.45 4.22 -17.85
CA ASP A 21 -23.20 2.85 -17.43
C ASP A 21 -21.81 2.39 -17.90
N TRP A 22 -21.11 1.66 -17.03
CA TRP A 22 -19.79 1.10 -17.33
C TRP A 22 -19.86 0.10 -18.48
N ASP A 23 -20.89 -0.74 -18.50
CA ASP A 23 -21.03 -1.81 -19.48
C ASP A 23 -21.30 -1.26 -20.89
N ASP A 24 -21.83 -0.03 -20.99
CA ASP A 24 -22.06 0.69 -22.25
C ASP A 24 -20.85 1.54 -22.69
N ALA A 25 -19.85 1.70 -21.83
CA ALA A 25 -18.66 2.49 -22.16
C ALA A 25 -17.88 1.83 -23.32
N PRO A 26 -17.30 2.61 -24.27
CA PRO A 26 -16.47 2.05 -25.32
C PRO A 26 -15.35 1.19 -24.76
N GLU A 27 -15.06 0.04 -25.37
CA GLU A 27 -14.05 -0.91 -24.88
C GLU A 27 -12.67 -0.27 -24.67
N ILE A 28 -12.30 0.65 -25.56
CA ILE A 28 -11.05 1.44 -25.44
C ILE A 28 -11.05 2.26 -24.15
N LEU A 29 -12.18 2.88 -23.81
CA LEU A 29 -12.31 3.68 -22.59
C LEU A 29 -12.29 2.77 -21.35
N GLN A 30 -13.00 1.64 -21.39
CA GLN A 30 -12.94 0.66 -20.31
C GLN A 30 -11.50 0.18 -20.07
N GLN A 31 -10.75 -0.10 -21.15
CA GLN A 31 -9.35 -0.51 -21.04
C GLN A 31 -8.48 0.58 -20.40
N GLN A 32 -8.68 1.86 -20.75
CA GLN A 32 -7.95 2.98 -20.13
C GLN A 32 -8.20 3.04 -18.61
N PHE A 33 -9.45 2.87 -18.18
CA PHE A 33 -9.78 2.84 -16.75
C PHE A 33 -9.23 1.60 -16.04
N ARG A 34 -9.18 0.45 -16.70
CA ARG A 34 -8.51 -0.76 -16.17
C ARG A 34 -7.01 -0.54 -15.98
N ASP A 35 -6.35 0.15 -16.91
CA ASP A 35 -4.92 0.46 -16.79
C ASP A 35 -4.65 1.48 -15.67
N LEU A 36 -5.55 2.46 -15.50
CA LEU A 36 -5.50 3.38 -14.37
C LEU A 36 -5.70 2.64 -13.03
N ALA A 37 -6.66 1.73 -12.96
CA ALA A 37 -6.93 0.90 -11.79
C ALA A 37 -5.71 0.03 -11.41
N ARG A 38 -5.09 -0.63 -12.40
CA ARG A 38 -3.84 -1.41 -12.18
C ARG A 38 -2.72 -0.53 -11.60
N THR A 39 -2.59 0.69 -12.11
CA THR A 39 -1.58 1.65 -11.64
C THR A 39 -1.85 2.07 -10.21
N ALA A 40 -3.10 2.43 -9.88
CA ALA A 40 -3.51 2.83 -8.54
C ALA A 40 -3.29 1.71 -7.51
N ILE A 41 -3.69 0.47 -7.84
CA ILE A 41 -3.48 -0.70 -6.98
C ILE A 41 -1.99 -0.95 -6.75
N SER A 42 -1.17 -0.86 -7.80
CA SER A 42 0.28 -1.05 -7.70
C SER A 42 0.94 0.00 -6.80
N LEU A 43 0.51 1.26 -6.92
CA LEU A 43 0.99 2.35 -6.06
C LEU A 43 0.59 2.13 -4.60
N LEU A 44 -0.66 1.75 -4.34
CA LEU A 44 -1.15 1.44 -3.00
C LEU A 44 -0.36 0.28 -2.37
N HIS A 45 -0.14 -0.82 -3.11
CA HIS A 45 0.68 -1.93 -2.62
C HIS A 45 2.11 -1.50 -2.27
N ARG A 46 2.73 -0.64 -3.09
CA ARG A 46 4.06 -0.10 -2.81
C ARG A 46 4.08 0.76 -1.56
N GLN A 47 3.09 1.63 -1.38
CA GLN A 47 2.99 2.50 -0.20
C GLN A 47 2.74 1.70 1.08
N VAL A 48 1.80 0.75 1.05
CA VAL A 48 1.52 -0.13 2.19
C VAL A 48 2.76 -0.94 2.57
N SER A 49 3.51 -1.45 1.58
CA SER A 49 4.76 -2.15 1.84
C SER A 49 5.81 -1.25 2.48
N HIS A 50 5.93 0.01 2.02
CA HIS A 50 6.85 0.98 2.61
C HIS A 50 6.48 1.32 4.06
N CYS A 51 5.20 1.58 4.35
CA CYS A 51 4.71 1.84 5.71
C CYS A 51 4.93 0.64 6.64
N ARG A 52 4.72 -0.59 6.16
CA ARG A 52 4.98 -1.80 6.97
C ARG A 52 6.46 -1.96 7.30
N SER A 53 7.36 -1.60 6.39
CA SER A 53 8.81 -1.65 6.62
C SER A 53 9.30 -0.52 7.52
N SER A 54 8.64 0.65 7.58
CA SER A 54 8.98 1.71 8.54
C SER A 54 8.44 1.47 9.95
N LEU A 55 7.43 0.60 10.08
CA LEU A 55 6.84 0.17 11.36
C LEU A 55 7.58 -1.02 12.01
N THR A 56 8.64 -1.57 11.39
CA THR A 56 9.51 -2.50 12.11
C THR A 56 10.21 -1.71 13.21
N PRO A 57 10.04 -2.08 14.50
CA PRO A 57 10.65 -1.33 15.59
C PRO A 57 12.15 -1.29 15.34
N ALA A 58 12.68 -0.07 15.30
CA ALA A 58 14.08 0.19 15.47
C ALA A 58 14.54 -0.70 16.63
N LYS A 59 15.44 -1.61 16.26
CA LYS A 59 16.16 -2.56 17.12
C LYS A 59 16.26 -2.00 18.53
N VAL A 60 15.63 -2.70 19.47
CA VAL A 60 16.00 -2.71 20.88
C VAL A 60 17.51 -2.98 20.93
N LEU A 61 18.31 -1.92 21.01
CA LEU A 61 19.76 -1.99 21.16
C LEU A 61 20.26 -0.76 21.93
N GLU A 62 19.56 -0.42 23.01
CA GLU A 62 20.10 0.33 24.14
C GLU A 62 19.97 -0.54 25.41
N ALA A 63 20.67 -1.67 25.41
CA ALA A 63 20.90 -2.48 26.60
C ALA A 63 22.19 -3.29 26.46
N ALA A 64 23.28 -2.66 26.00
CA ALA A 64 24.60 -3.27 25.98
C ALA A 64 25.72 -2.21 25.81
N HIS A 65 25.75 -1.20 26.67
CA HIS A 65 26.98 -0.47 26.97
C HIS A 65 26.76 0.40 28.23
N ASP A 66 27.10 -0.12 29.41
CA ASP A 66 28.24 0.44 30.14
C ASP A 66 28.67 -0.53 31.23
N GLU A 67 29.93 -0.95 31.13
CA GLU A 67 30.64 -1.79 32.07
C GLU A 67 31.09 -0.98 33.29
N ASN A 68 31.47 -1.71 34.35
CA ASN A 68 32.64 -1.43 35.19
C ASN A 68 32.45 -0.81 36.59
N SER A 69 32.42 -1.73 37.57
CA SER A 69 33.25 -1.78 38.79
C SER A 69 33.78 -0.48 39.42
N VAL A 70 33.42 -0.21 40.67
CA VAL A 70 34.42 0.06 41.72
C VAL A 70 34.03 -0.63 43.03
N GLN A 71 34.87 -1.58 43.42
CA GLN A 71 34.89 -2.30 44.69
C GLN A 71 35.57 -1.42 45.76
N LEU A 72 34.94 -1.23 46.93
CA LEU A 72 35.55 -0.60 48.11
C LEU A 72 35.94 -1.70 49.10
N PRO A 73 37.21 -1.80 49.54
CA PRO A 73 37.60 -2.74 50.58
C PRO A 73 37.35 -2.19 51.98
N SER A 74 36.97 -3.13 52.85
CA SER A 74 36.94 -3.23 54.33
C SER A 74 37.19 -1.99 55.19
#